data_AF-A0A2E3TTS9-F1
#
_entry.id   AF-A0A2E3TTS9-F1
#
_cell.length_a   1.000
_cell.length_b   1.000
_cell.length_c   1.000
_cell.angle_alpha   90.00
_cell.angle_beta   90.00
_cell.angle_gamma   90.00
#
_symmetry.space_group_name_H-M   'P 1'
#
loop_
_entity.id
_entity.type
_entity.pdbx_description
1 polymer ?
#
loop_
_entity_poly.entity_id
_entity_poly.type
_entity_poly.pdbx_seq_one_letter_code
_entity_poly.pdbx_strand_id
1 'polypeptide(L)'
;MAHVLDGHAADSVALISRNRTTTYGELRDQVDHLRGGLTSIGVGRGDRVALLCGNGRHFVITYFATMGIDAVVVPLNPLRLAPELENEIASFGAHVVVIEKLSAGTWANADRSQVPTVATVISSEHGSGPKETQSIDELLNADPAPIAADKFIWPTVAKRLRRHWLGRCHQQKRESSGRSRHGAD
;
A
#
# COMPACT_ATOMS: atom_id res chain seq x y z
N MET A 1 -5.31 3.81 -15.55
CA MET A 1 -4.36 2.82 -14.98
C MET A 1 -5.10 1.65 -14.31
N ALA A 2 -6.27 1.87 -13.69
CA ALA A 2 -7.08 0.78 -13.10
C ALA A 2 -7.65 -0.23 -14.13
N HIS A 3 -7.92 0.19 -15.37
CA HIS A 3 -8.42 -0.68 -16.45
C HIS A 3 -7.42 -1.67 -17.04
N VAL A 4 -6.18 -1.74 -16.52
CA VAL A 4 -5.15 -2.64 -17.07
C VAL A 4 -5.57 -4.11 -17.01
N LEU A 5 -6.46 -4.46 -16.08
CA LEU A 5 -6.97 -5.83 -15.90
C LEU A 5 -8.06 -6.21 -16.91
N ASP A 6 -8.72 -5.23 -17.55
CA ASP A 6 -9.93 -5.46 -18.36
C ASP A 6 -9.60 -6.10 -19.72
N GLY A 7 -8.39 -5.89 -20.23
CA GLY A 7 -7.95 -6.40 -21.53
C GLY A 7 -7.63 -7.91 -21.57
N HIS A 8 -7.74 -8.61 -20.45
CA HIS A 8 -7.35 -10.03 -20.33
C HIS A 8 -8.56 -10.96 -20.20
N ALA A 9 -8.47 -12.15 -20.83
CA ALA A 9 -9.48 -13.19 -20.72
C ALA A 9 -9.60 -13.70 -19.27
N ALA A 10 -10.83 -13.95 -18.81
CA ALA A 10 -11.11 -14.22 -17.39
C ALA A 10 -10.46 -15.50 -16.84
N ASP A 11 -10.28 -16.50 -17.69
CA ASP A 11 -9.68 -17.80 -17.38
C ASP A 11 -8.15 -17.80 -17.44
N SER A 12 -7.55 -16.76 -18.01
CA SER A 12 -6.10 -16.64 -18.10
C SER A 12 -5.47 -16.39 -16.73
N VAL A 13 -4.30 -16.97 -16.50
CA VAL A 13 -3.54 -16.79 -15.25
C VAL A 13 -3.02 -15.35 -15.16
N ALA A 14 -3.36 -14.68 -14.05
CA ALA A 14 -2.87 -13.33 -13.74
C ALA A 14 -1.69 -13.38 -12.75
N LEU A 15 -1.81 -14.16 -11.69
CA LEU A 15 -0.83 -14.20 -10.59
C LEU A 15 -0.53 -15.65 -10.18
N ILE A 16 0.72 -15.90 -9.80
CA ILE A 16 1.14 -17.08 -9.05
C ILE A 16 1.85 -16.58 -7.80
N SER A 17 1.29 -16.89 -6.62
CA SER A 17 1.80 -16.42 -5.32
C SER A 17 1.65 -17.52 -4.29
N ARG A 18 2.73 -17.92 -3.61
CA ARG A 18 2.73 -18.99 -2.58
C ARG A 18 2.03 -20.28 -3.06
N ASN A 19 2.36 -20.74 -4.28
CA ASN A 19 1.73 -21.90 -4.94
C ASN A 19 0.21 -21.79 -5.20
N ARG A 20 -0.36 -20.58 -5.08
CA ARG A 20 -1.73 -20.30 -5.50
C ARG A 20 -1.72 -19.57 -6.83
N THR A 21 -2.44 -20.12 -7.80
CA THR A 21 -2.77 -19.46 -9.05
C THR A 21 -4.01 -18.60 -8.86
N THR A 22 -4.03 -17.41 -9.45
CA THR A 22 -5.21 -16.53 -9.50
C THR A 22 -5.41 -16.08 -10.94
N THR A 23 -6.62 -16.25 -11.46
CA THR A 23 -6.97 -15.84 -12.83
C THR A 23 -7.28 -14.35 -12.90
N TYR A 24 -7.36 -13.79 -14.10
CA TYR A 24 -7.78 -12.39 -14.28
C TYR A 24 -9.22 -12.15 -13.84
N GLY A 25 -10.13 -13.12 -14.01
CA GLY A 25 -11.49 -13.05 -13.48
C GLY A 25 -11.51 -12.90 -11.96
N GLU A 26 -10.86 -13.83 -11.26
CA GLU A 26 -10.76 -13.81 -9.80
C GLU A 26 -10.05 -12.56 -9.27
N LEU A 27 -9.02 -12.09 -9.98
CA LEU A 27 -8.30 -10.88 -9.60
C LEU A 27 -9.19 -9.64 -9.72
N ARG A 28 -9.96 -9.51 -10.82
CA ARG A 28 -10.91 -8.40 -10.99
C ARG A 28 -11.95 -8.40 -9.89
N ASP A 29 -12.57 -9.55 -9.62
CA ASP A 29 -13.56 -9.68 -8.55
C ASP A 29 -12.98 -9.26 -7.20
N GLN A 30 -11.80 -9.78 -6.83
CA GLN A 30 -11.13 -9.42 -5.57
C GLN A 30 -10.79 -7.94 -5.49
N VAL A 31 -10.33 -7.34 -6.60
CA VAL A 31 -10.04 -5.91 -6.65
C VAL A 31 -11.32 -5.11 -6.45
N ASP A 32 -12.41 -5.49 -7.11
CA ASP A 32 -13.71 -4.80 -7.04
C ASP A 32 -14.31 -4.85 -5.63
N HIS A 33 -14.27 -6.03 -4.99
CA HIS A 33 -14.65 -6.21 -3.60
C HIS A 33 -13.78 -5.39 -2.64
N LEU A 34 -12.45 -5.38 -2.83
CA LEU A 34 -11.57 -4.58 -1.98
C LEU A 34 -11.78 -3.07 -2.17
N ARG A 35 -12.18 -2.60 -3.37
CA ARG A 35 -12.59 -1.19 -3.56
C ARG A 35 -13.78 -0.85 -2.67
N GLY A 36 -14.78 -1.74 -2.63
CA GLY A 36 -15.92 -1.63 -1.74
C GLY A 36 -15.51 -1.58 -0.28
N GLY A 37 -14.66 -2.53 0.14
CA GLY A 37 -14.13 -2.61 1.50
C GLY A 37 -13.39 -1.33 1.90
N LEU A 38 -12.44 -0.86 1.09
CA LEU A 38 -11.71 0.39 1.34
C LEU A 38 -12.65 1.61 1.43
N THR A 39 -13.64 1.70 0.54
CA THR A 39 -14.62 2.79 0.56
C THR A 39 -15.49 2.72 1.82
N SER A 40 -15.89 1.52 2.25
CA SER A 40 -16.74 1.32 3.44
C SER A 40 -16.06 1.74 4.75
N ILE A 41 -14.72 1.75 4.79
CA ILE A 41 -13.94 2.20 5.94
C ILE A 41 -13.48 3.66 5.80
N GLY A 42 -14.01 4.38 4.81
CA GLY A 42 -13.81 5.81 4.63
C GLY A 42 -12.63 6.20 3.73
N VAL A 43 -11.94 5.25 3.08
CA VAL A 43 -10.89 5.60 2.10
C VAL A 43 -11.53 6.22 0.87
N GLY A 44 -11.06 7.42 0.53
CA GLY A 44 -11.54 8.14 -0.64
C GLY A 44 -10.42 8.68 -1.52
N ARG A 45 -10.85 9.53 -2.45
CA ARG A 45 -9.97 10.17 -3.42
C ARG A 45 -8.86 10.97 -2.74
N GLY A 46 -7.63 10.71 -3.15
CA GLY A 46 -6.42 11.38 -2.66
C GLY A 46 -5.89 10.86 -1.32
N ASP A 47 -6.62 10.00 -0.62
CA ASP A 47 -6.11 9.32 0.57
C ASP A 47 -4.96 8.40 0.22
N ARG A 48 -4.03 8.24 1.15
CA ARG A 48 -2.80 7.48 0.91
C ARG A 48 -2.85 6.16 1.64
N VAL A 49 -2.77 5.08 0.88
CA VAL A 49 -2.74 3.70 1.38
C VAL A 49 -1.29 3.20 1.30
N ALA A 50 -0.63 3.12 2.45
CA ALA A 50 0.73 2.61 2.54
C ALA A 50 0.71 1.08 2.55
N LEU A 51 1.47 0.45 1.65
CA LEU A 51 1.60 -1.01 1.58
C LEU A 51 2.92 -1.42 2.21
N LEU A 52 2.85 -1.99 3.41
CA LEU A 52 3.96 -2.57 4.14
C LEU A 52 3.85 -4.10 4.12
N CYS A 53 3.74 -4.67 2.93
CA CYS A 53 3.60 -6.11 2.72
C CYS A 53 4.53 -6.59 1.59
N GLY A 54 4.77 -7.90 1.50
CA GLY A 54 5.54 -8.48 0.40
C GLY A 54 4.80 -8.39 -0.94
N ASN A 55 5.53 -8.53 -2.05
CA ASN A 55 4.99 -8.54 -3.42
C ASN A 55 4.21 -9.84 -3.73
N GLY A 56 3.11 -10.07 -3.01
CA GLY A 56 2.22 -11.21 -3.19
C GLY A 56 0.83 -10.81 -3.69
N ARG A 57 -0.11 -11.76 -3.60
CA ARG A 57 -1.51 -11.55 -4.03
C ARG A 57 -2.15 -10.29 -3.42
N HIS A 58 -2.07 -10.12 -2.09
CA HIS A 58 -2.69 -8.98 -1.40
C HIS A 58 -2.09 -7.63 -1.79
N PHE A 59 -0.79 -7.58 -2.13
CA PHE A 59 -0.15 -6.38 -2.65
C PHE A 59 -0.82 -5.95 -3.96
N VAL A 60 -0.95 -6.88 -4.91
CA VAL A 60 -1.53 -6.59 -6.23
C VAL A 60 -2.99 -6.17 -6.13
N ILE A 61 -3.79 -6.89 -5.34
CA ILE A 61 -5.20 -6.55 -5.13
C ILE A 61 -5.32 -5.15 -4.53
N THR A 62 -4.59 -4.86 -3.43
CA THR A 62 -4.69 -3.55 -2.77
C THR A 62 -4.19 -2.42 -3.65
N TYR A 63 -3.14 -2.68 -4.43
CA TYR A 63 -2.60 -1.71 -5.37
C TYR A 63 -3.65 -1.26 -6.39
N PHE A 64 -4.32 -2.21 -7.04
CA PHE A 64 -5.34 -1.89 -8.03
C PHE A 64 -6.64 -1.37 -7.41
N ALA A 65 -7.05 -1.88 -6.25
CA ALA A 65 -8.23 -1.40 -5.55
C ALA A 65 -8.06 0.07 -5.14
N THR A 66 -6.93 0.41 -4.52
CA THR A 66 -6.60 1.79 -4.11
C THR A 66 -6.62 2.74 -5.31
N MET A 67 -5.93 2.39 -6.40
CA MET A 67 -5.95 3.23 -7.60
C MET A 67 -7.34 3.34 -8.23
N GLY A 68 -8.16 2.29 -8.15
CA GLY A 68 -9.50 2.28 -8.72
C GLY A 68 -10.49 3.19 -8.00
N ILE A 69 -10.19 3.66 -6.79
CA ILE A 69 -11.01 4.63 -6.03
C ILE A 69 -10.38 6.03 -5.99
N ASP A 70 -9.47 6.34 -6.92
CA ASP A 70 -8.69 7.59 -6.97
C ASP A 70 -7.85 7.87 -5.70
N ALA A 71 -7.58 6.85 -4.89
CA ALA A 71 -6.64 6.93 -3.79
C ALA A 71 -5.19 6.73 -4.29
N VAL A 72 -4.22 7.10 -3.45
CA VAL A 72 -2.79 7.02 -3.73
C VAL A 72 -2.21 5.80 -3.03
N VAL A 73 -1.79 4.81 -3.82
CA VAL A 73 -1.03 3.67 -3.29
C VAL A 73 0.44 4.04 -3.08
N VAL A 74 0.99 3.70 -1.92
CA VAL A 74 2.39 3.96 -1.55
C VAL A 74 3.07 2.66 -1.08
N PRO A 75 3.74 1.92 -1.98
CA PRO A 75 4.54 0.75 -1.61
C PRO A 75 5.73 1.14 -0.73
N LEU A 76 5.89 0.48 0.40
CA LEU A 76 7.01 0.65 1.33
C LEU A 76 7.78 -0.66 1.47
N ASN A 77 9.05 -0.58 1.89
CA ASN A 77 9.83 -1.77 2.19
C ASN A 77 9.41 -2.35 3.56
N PRO A 78 8.85 -3.57 3.64
CA PRO A 78 8.36 -4.16 4.88
C PRO A 78 9.45 -4.50 5.90
N LEU A 79 10.73 -4.49 5.48
CA LEU A 79 11.89 -4.74 6.34
C LEU A 79 12.49 -3.47 6.97
N ARG A 80 11.89 -2.30 6.76
CA ARG A 80 12.35 -1.08 7.42
C ARG A 80 12.14 -1.16 8.94
N LEU A 81 12.97 -0.41 9.67
CA LEU A 81 12.84 -0.23 11.10
C LEU A 81 11.71 0.77 11.42
N ALA A 82 11.13 0.65 12.62
CA ALA A 82 9.97 1.45 13.02
C ALA A 82 10.20 2.97 12.95
N PRO A 83 11.33 3.54 13.44
CA PRO A 83 11.56 4.99 13.35
C PRO A 83 11.70 5.50 11.91
N GLU A 84 12.25 4.69 11.01
CA GLU A 84 12.34 5.06 9.59
C GLU A 84 10.96 5.04 8.94
N LEU A 85 10.15 4.04 9.29
CA LEU A 85 8.78 3.90 8.80
C LEU A 85 7.90 5.06 9.25
N GLU A 86 8.01 5.48 10.51
CA GLU A 86 7.32 6.65 11.06
C GLU A 86 7.62 7.91 10.26
N ASN A 87 8.92 8.21 10.07
CA ASN A 87 9.36 9.37 9.29
C ASN A 87 8.86 9.32 7.85
N GLU A 88 8.93 8.15 7.21
CA GLU A 88 8.49 7.96 5.83
C GLU A 88 6.98 8.19 5.71
N ILE A 89 6.18 7.52 6.57
CA ILE A 89 4.71 7.66 6.63
C ILE A 89 4.30 9.09 6.95
N ALA A 90 4.90 9.73 7.95
CA ALA A 90 4.61 11.11 8.33
C ALA A 90 4.87 12.08 7.16
N SER A 91 5.88 11.80 6.34
CA SER A 91 6.26 12.67 5.22
C SER A 91 5.23 12.74 4.09
N PHE A 92 4.36 11.74 3.96
CA PHE A 92 3.26 11.75 3.00
C PHE A 92 1.88 11.70 3.67
N GLY A 93 1.79 11.41 4.97
CA GLY A 93 0.55 11.34 5.73
C GLY A 93 -0.37 10.23 5.26
N ALA A 94 0.02 8.96 5.47
CA ALA A 94 -0.84 7.81 5.16
C ALA A 94 -2.17 7.91 5.92
N HIS A 95 -3.28 7.57 5.25
CA HIS A 95 -4.59 7.39 5.88
C HIS A 95 -4.78 5.95 6.33
N VAL A 96 -4.30 4.99 5.53
CA VAL A 96 -4.35 3.56 5.83
C VAL A 96 -2.94 2.97 5.72
N VAL A 97 -2.62 2.03 6.62
CA VAL A 97 -1.42 1.20 6.52
C VAL A 97 -1.84 -0.27 6.42
N VAL A 98 -1.38 -0.93 5.37
CA VAL A 98 -1.58 -2.36 5.16
C VAL A 98 -0.32 -3.09 5.56
N ILE A 99 -0.42 -3.95 6.55
CA ILE A 99 0.68 -4.73 7.09
C ILE A 99 0.53 -6.21 6.73
N GLU A 100 1.64 -6.92 6.71
CA GLU A 100 1.68 -8.37 6.69
C GLU A 100 2.44 -8.89 7.92
N LYS A 101 2.37 -10.20 8.19
CA LYS A 101 3.10 -10.89 9.26
C LYS A 101 4.57 -10.44 9.40
N LEU A 102 5.27 -10.27 8.27
CA LEU A 102 6.68 -9.82 8.27
C LEU A 102 6.87 -8.43 8.89
N SER A 103 5.91 -7.54 8.69
CA SER A 103 5.95 -6.14 9.12
C SER A 103 5.19 -5.86 10.42
N ALA A 104 4.41 -6.83 10.91
CA ALA A 104 3.53 -6.64 12.06
C ALA A 104 4.30 -6.25 13.32
N GLY A 105 5.46 -6.88 13.56
CA GLY A 105 6.33 -6.53 14.69
C GLY A 105 6.90 -5.11 14.59
N THR A 106 7.40 -4.73 13.40
CA THR A 106 7.87 -3.36 13.13
C THR A 106 6.74 -2.35 13.37
N TRP A 107 5.57 -2.60 12.83
CA TRP A 107 4.43 -1.71 12.98
C TRP A 107 3.97 -1.62 14.44
N ALA A 108 3.99 -2.72 15.20
CA ALA A 108 3.65 -2.73 16.63
C ALA A 108 4.62 -1.87 17.47
N ASN A 109 5.88 -1.78 17.05
CA ASN A 109 6.90 -0.97 17.72
C ASN A 109 6.91 0.50 17.27
N ALA A 110 6.12 0.88 16.27
CA ALA A 110 6.09 2.25 15.80
C ALA A 110 5.29 3.17 16.73
N ASP A 111 5.84 4.33 17.03
CA ASP A 111 5.16 5.37 17.81
C ASP A 111 4.03 5.99 17.00
N ARG A 112 2.79 5.67 17.38
CA ARG A 112 1.58 6.17 16.72
C ARG A 112 1.45 7.68 16.76
N SER A 113 2.06 8.36 17.75
CA SER A 113 2.05 9.81 17.84
C SER A 113 2.84 10.49 16.71
N GLN A 114 3.79 9.77 16.09
CA GLN A 114 4.55 10.25 14.93
C GLN A 114 3.77 10.11 13.61
N VAL A 115 2.72 9.28 13.58
CA VAL A 115 1.91 9.00 12.37
C VAL A 115 0.41 9.24 12.61
N PRO A 116 0.01 10.43 13.11
CA PRO A 116 -1.36 10.68 13.56
C PRO A 116 -2.40 10.67 12.43
N THR A 117 -1.97 10.71 11.17
CA THR A 117 -2.86 10.65 10.01
C THR A 117 -3.39 9.24 9.72
N VAL A 118 -2.74 8.20 10.28
CA VAL A 118 -3.13 6.81 10.05
C VAL A 118 -4.40 6.53 10.84
N ALA A 119 -5.53 6.52 10.15
CA ALA A 119 -6.84 6.25 10.72
C ALA A 119 -7.13 4.75 10.84
N THR A 120 -6.57 3.93 9.95
CA THR A 120 -6.86 2.48 9.93
C THR A 120 -5.61 1.67 9.59
N VAL A 121 -5.51 0.51 10.24
CA VAL A 121 -4.51 -0.51 9.95
C VAL A 121 -5.23 -1.75 9.44
N ILE A 122 -4.77 -2.27 8.31
CA ILE A 122 -5.29 -3.50 7.69
C ILE A 122 -4.20 -4.56 7.74
N SER A 123 -4.51 -5.78 8.17
CA SER A 123 -3.59 -6.91 8.08
C SER A 123 -3.92 -7.80 6.89
N SER A 124 -2.89 -8.30 6.20
CA SER A 124 -3.02 -9.24 5.10
C SER A 124 -3.38 -10.67 5.54
N GLU A 125 -3.30 -10.98 6.84
CA GLU A 125 -3.67 -12.28 7.40
C GLU A 125 -4.48 -12.06 8.69
N HIS A 126 -5.64 -12.71 8.82
CA HIS A 126 -6.49 -12.59 10.00
C HIS A 126 -5.72 -12.96 11.29
N GLY A 127 -5.85 -12.15 12.34
CA GLY A 127 -5.20 -12.37 13.63
C GLY A 127 -3.69 -12.09 13.71
N SER A 128 -3.07 -11.55 12.65
CA SER A 128 -1.62 -11.24 12.63
C SER A 128 -1.27 -9.79 12.99
N GLY A 129 -2.24 -8.96 13.39
CA GLY A 129 -2.06 -7.57 13.79
C GLY A 129 -2.46 -7.29 15.25
N PRO A 130 -2.20 -6.07 15.77
CA PRO A 130 -2.77 -5.60 17.03
C PRO A 130 -4.30 -5.77 17.08
N LYS A 131 -4.90 -5.84 18.28
CA LYS A 131 -6.33 -6.13 18.51
C LYS A 131 -7.34 -5.25 17.73
N GLU A 132 -6.93 -4.12 17.18
CA GLU A 132 -7.77 -3.15 16.45
C GLU A 132 -7.55 -3.19 14.92
N THR A 133 -6.94 -4.25 14.40
CA THR A 133 -6.60 -4.36 12.98
C THR A 133 -7.69 -5.09 12.21
N GLN A 134 -8.21 -4.49 11.14
CA GLN A 134 -9.11 -5.18 10.22
C GLN A 134 -8.31 -6.12 9.31
N SER A 135 -8.88 -7.25 8.90
CA SER A 135 -8.21 -8.13 7.94
C SER A 135 -8.61 -7.80 6.50
N ILE A 136 -7.67 -7.93 5.56
CA ILE A 136 -7.96 -7.74 4.14
C ILE A 136 -9.02 -8.73 3.64
N ASP A 137 -9.05 -9.94 4.19
CA ASP A 137 -10.02 -10.97 3.85
C ASP A 137 -11.45 -10.58 4.28
N GLU A 138 -11.62 -9.83 5.38
CA GLU A 138 -12.93 -9.26 5.74
C GLU A 138 -13.37 -8.18 4.75
N LEU A 139 -12.45 -7.30 4.35
CA LEU A 139 -12.74 -6.25 3.38
C LEU A 139 -13.03 -6.82 1.98
N LEU A 140 -12.46 -7.97 1.65
CA LEU A 140 -12.76 -8.71 0.42
C LEU A 140 -14.18 -9.31 0.41
N ASN A 141 -14.90 -9.33 1.53
CA ASN A 141 -16.30 -9.76 1.58
C ASN A 141 -17.30 -8.59 1.48
N ALA A 142 -16.82 -7.34 1.40
CA ALA A 142 -17.68 -6.17 1.22
C ALA A 142 -18.31 -6.15 -0.20
N ASP A 143 -19.42 -5.44 -0.39
CA ASP A 143 -20.02 -5.29 -1.72
C ASP A 143 -19.03 -4.65 -2.71
N PRO A 144 -18.93 -5.15 -3.95
CA PRO A 144 -17.96 -4.61 -4.91
C PRO A 144 -18.31 -3.18 -5.32
N ALA A 145 -17.28 -2.36 -5.51
CA ALA A 145 -17.43 -0.98 -6.00
C ALA A 145 -16.81 -0.82 -7.40
N PRO A 146 -17.40 -0.01 -8.29
CA PRO A 146 -16.84 0.23 -9.62
C PRO A 146 -15.53 1.04 -9.55
N ILE A 147 -14.79 1.07 -10.67
CA ILE A 147 -13.69 2.03 -10.84
C ILE A 147 -14.28 3.45 -10.87
N ALA A 148 -13.67 4.37 -10.14
CA ALA A 148 -14.06 5.78 -10.14
C ALA A 148 -14.02 6.36 -11.56
N ALA A 149 -15.09 7.05 -11.96
CA ALA A 149 -15.20 7.71 -13.26
C ALA A 149 -14.23 8.92 -13.31
N ASP A 150 -13.06 8.71 -13.89
CA ASP A 150 -11.89 9.58 -13.90
C ASP A 150 -12.20 11.09 -14.11
N LYS A 151 -11.67 11.92 -13.19
CA LYS A 151 -11.38 13.36 -13.41
C LYS A 151 -10.02 13.75 -12.83
N PHE A 152 -9.07 12.83 -12.63
CA PHE A 152 -7.75 13.14 -12.04
C PHE A 152 -6.61 13.06 -13.05
N ILE A 153 -6.21 14.24 -13.53
CA ILE A 153 -5.08 14.43 -14.43
C ILE A 153 -3.76 14.25 -13.62
N TRP A 154 -3.23 13.03 -13.61
CA TRP A 154 -1.94 12.59 -13.05
C TRP A 154 -0.66 13.43 -13.38
N PRO A 155 -0.56 14.16 -14.52
CA PRO A 155 0.62 14.97 -14.86
C PRO A 155 1.09 15.96 -13.78
N THR A 156 0.17 16.52 -13.00
CA THR A 156 0.48 17.58 -12.02
C THR A 156 1.09 17.01 -10.73
N VAL A 157 0.58 15.85 -10.27
CA VAL A 157 1.07 15.17 -9.06
C VAL A 157 2.40 14.46 -9.33
N ALA A 158 2.54 13.80 -10.49
CA ALA A 158 3.77 13.10 -10.87
C ALA A 158 5.00 14.04 -10.93
N LYS A 159 4.83 15.30 -11.34
CA LYS A 159 5.89 16.31 -11.34
C LYS A 159 6.32 16.75 -9.94
N ARG A 160 5.41 16.75 -8.96
CA ARG A 160 5.72 17.11 -7.57
C ARG A 160 6.33 15.94 -6.81
N LEU A 161 5.79 14.74 -7.00
CA LEU A 161 6.31 13.51 -6.41
C LEU A 161 7.68 13.13 -6.97
N ARG A 162 7.95 13.22 -8.29
CA ARG A 162 9.30 12.93 -8.82
C ARG A 162 10.36 13.88 -8.28
N ARG A 163 10.08 15.19 -8.18
CA ARG A 163 11.05 16.17 -7.65
C ARG A 163 11.33 15.92 -6.17
N HIS A 164 10.30 15.59 -5.39
CA HIS A 164 10.46 15.34 -3.96
C HIS A 164 11.08 13.97 -3.66
N TRP A 165 10.73 12.93 -4.43
CA TRP A 165 11.25 11.57 -4.27
C TRP A 165 12.69 11.43 -4.79
N LEU A 166 13.02 11.96 -5.97
CA LEU A 166 14.41 11.97 -6.46
C LEU A 166 15.34 12.82 -5.56
N GLY A 167 14.84 13.95 -5.05
CA GLY A 167 15.59 14.77 -4.09
C GLY A 167 15.91 14.00 -2.81
N ARG A 168 14.93 13.27 -2.26
CA ARG A 168 15.12 12.46 -1.04
C ARG A 168 15.95 11.20 -1.27
N CYS A 169 15.83 10.52 -2.41
CA CYS A 169 16.72 9.41 -2.77
C CYS A 169 18.18 9.86 -2.89
N HIS A 170 18.44 11.04 -3.45
CA HIS A 170 19.80 11.60 -3.52
C HIS A 170 20.33 12.01 -2.14
N GLN A 171 19.49 12.53 -1.25
CA GLN A 171 19.86 12.85 0.13
C GLN A 171 20.19 11.59 0.93
N GLN A 172 19.34 10.56 0.86
CA GLN A 172 19.55 9.29 1.54
C GLN A 172 20.85 8.59 1.09
N LYS A 173 21.19 8.67 -0.21
CA LYS A 173 22.45 8.14 -0.76
C LYS A 173 23.69 8.94 -0.33
N ARG A 174 23.55 10.23 -0.01
CA ARG A 174 24.63 11.09 0.53
C ARG A 174 24.87 10.84 2.01
N GLU A 175 23.81 10.65 2.79
CA GLU A 175 23.91 10.35 4.22
C GLU A 175 24.50 8.95 4.48
N SER A 176 24.17 7.96 3.64
CA SER A 176 24.74 6.61 3.72
C SER A 176 26.22 6.55 3.30
N SER A 177 26.67 7.43 2.40
CA SER A 177 28.09 7.51 1.95
C SER A 177 28.97 8.38 2.84
N GLY A 178 28.39 9.26 3.66
CA GLY A 178 29.10 10.04 4.68
C GLY A 178 29.43 9.23 5.94
N ARG A 179 28.57 8.28 6.34
CA ARG A 179 28.78 7.43 7.53
C ARG A 179 29.90 6.39 7.40
N SER A 180 30.36 6.07 6.19
CA SER A 180 31.40 5.05 5.97
C SER A 180 32.84 5.59 6.04
N ARG A 181 33.06 6.87 6.38
CA ARG A 181 34.39 7.50 6.41
C ARG A 181 34.92 7.86 7.79
N HIS A 182 34.24 7.49 8.88
CA HIS A 182 34.62 7.87 10.27
C HIS A 182 34.74 6.65 11.21
N GLY A 183 35.09 5.49 10.69
CA GLY A 183 35.25 4.26 11.47
C GLY A 183 36.45 3.44 11.00
N ALA A 184 37.62 4.05 10.98
CA ALA A 184 38.91 3.38 10.87
C ALA A 184 39.99 4.35 11.38
N ASP A 185 40.14 4.39 12.70
CA ASP A 185 41.36 4.78 13.40
C ASP A 185 41.43 3.97 14.70
#